data_AF-A0A920NBT1-F1
#
_entry.id   AF-A0A920NBT1-F1
#
_cell.length_a   1.000
_cell.length_b   1.000
_cell.length_c   1.000
_cell.angle_alpha   90.00
_cell.angle_beta   90.00
_cell.angle_gamma   90.00
#
_symmetry.space_group_name_H-M   'P 1'
#
loop_
_entity.id
_entity.type
_entity.pdbx_description
1 polymer ?
#
loop_
_entity_poly.entity_id
_entity_poly.type
_entity_poly.pdbx_seq_one_letter_code
_entity_poly.pdbx_strand_id
1 'polypeptide(L)'
;MMGHLGREVRQFWDEYEDDPGNYGTTLFTDEELLQIMHSAVQEGVQINIHAIGDRPNRKVLDTLESVLDGKESFDHRTRVEHAQHVQMDDLKRFQKVESYSLGSARALQG
;
A
#
# COMPACT_ATOMS: atom_id res chain seq x y z
N MET A 1 -12.72 7.08 -9.60
CA MET A 1 -13.81 7.53 -8.70
C MET A 1 -14.64 6.30 -8.37
N MET A 2 -14.45 5.70 -7.20
CA MET A 2 -15.30 4.63 -6.68
C MET A 2 -15.82 5.07 -5.31
N GLY A 3 -17.15 5.09 -5.19
CA GLY A 3 -17.88 5.47 -4.00
C GLY A 3 -17.70 4.48 -2.85
N HIS A 4 -18.08 4.93 -1.66
CA HIS A 4 -18.03 4.25 -0.37
C HIS A 4 -17.97 2.72 -0.46
N LEU A 5 -16.75 2.18 -0.32
CA LEU A 5 -16.51 0.78 -0.04
C LEU A 5 -16.88 0.54 1.44
N GLY A 6 -17.85 -0.36 1.67
CA GLY A 6 -18.34 -0.75 3.00
C GLY A 6 -17.29 -1.48 3.83
N ARG A 7 -17.68 -2.04 4.99
CA ARG A 7 -16.78 -2.78 5.90
C ARG A 7 -16.06 -3.95 5.22
N GLU A 8 -16.66 -4.48 4.15
CA GLU A 8 -16.17 -5.59 3.33
C GLU A 8 -14.84 -5.32 2.62
N VAL A 9 -14.24 -4.15 2.78
CA VAL A 9 -12.96 -3.80 2.13
C VAL A 9 -12.02 -3.03 3.07
N ARG A 10 -12.29 -3.09 4.37
CA ARG A 10 -11.53 -2.44 5.43
C ARG A 10 -11.24 -3.47 6.50
N GLN A 11 -9.99 -3.90 6.61
CA GLN A 11 -9.58 -4.87 7.61
C GLN A 11 -8.78 -4.21 8.74
N PHE A 12 -9.05 -4.58 9.99
CA PHE A 12 -8.43 -4.01 11.19
C PHE A 12 -7.73 -5.06 12.05
N TRP A 13 -6.76 -4.64 12.87
CA TRP A 13 -6.19 -5.50 13.92
C TRP A 13 -7.19 -5.79 15.02
N ASP A 14 -7.97 -4.78 15.39
CA ASP A 14 -9.04 -4.85 16.39
C ASP A 14 -10.39 -5.14 15.73
N GLU A 15 -11.32 -5.68 16.51
CA GLU A 15 -12.70 -5.95 16.05
C GLU A 15 -13.51 -4.65 15.89
N TYR A 16 -14.54 -4.68 15.05
CA TYR A 16 -15.50 -3.57 14.96
C TYR A 16 -16.29 -3.44 16.26
N GLU A 17 -16.38 -2.22 16.80
CA GLU A 17 -17.06 -1.96 18.08
C GLU A 17 -18.53 -2.42 18.11
N ASP A 18 -19.22 -2.35 16.97
CA ASP A 18 -20.62 -2.71 16.81
C ASP A 18 -20.84 -4.10 16.19
N ASP A 19 -19.75 -4.85 15.91
CA ASP A 19 -19.80 -6.22 15.38
C ASP A 19 -18.61 -7.06 15.90
N PRO A 20 -18.66 -7.51 17.18
CA PRO A 20 -17.56 -8.26 17.80
C PRO A 20 -17.20 -9.54 17.04
N GLY A 21 -15.90 -9.82 16.93
CA GLY A 21 -15.35 -10.90 16.12
C GLY A 21 -15.24 -10.60 14.62
N ASN A 22 -15.80 -9.49 14.13
CA ASN A 22 -15.58 -9.02 12.77
C ASN A 22 -14.36 -8.09 12.73
N TYR A 23 -13.37 -8.44 11.90
CA TYR A 23 -12.17 -7.65 11.66
C TYR A 23 -12.17 -7.04 10.26
N GLY A 24 -13.21 -7.27 9.46
CA GLY A 24 -13.28 -6.93 8.06
C GLY A 24 -12.44 -7.83 7.16
N THR A 25 -12.35 -7.47 5.88
CA THR A 25 -11.68 -8.30 4.87
C THR A 25 -10.90 -7.46 3.84
N THR A 26 -10.07 -8.15 3.06
CA THR A 26 -9.30 -7.61 1.94
C THR A 26 -9.73 -8.28 0.63
N LEU A 27 -9.58 -7.58 -0.49
CA LEU A 27 -9.93 -8.12 -1.81
C LEU A 27 -8.94 -9.17 -2.32
N PHE A 28 -7.68 -9.03 -1.94
CA PHE A 28 -6.59 -9.90 -2.33
C PHE A 28 -6.02 -10.62 -1.12
N THR A 29 -5.59 -11.85 -1.33
CA THR A 29 -4.67 -12.55 -0.44
C THR A 29 -3.28 -11.91 -0.51
N ASP A 30 -2.43 -12.25 0.46
CA ASP A 30 -1.06 -11.71 0.51
C ASP A 30 -0.23 -12.18 -0.68
N GLU A 31 -0.46 -13.42 -1.14
CA GLU A 31 0.21 -13.98 -2.32
C GLU A 31 -0.24 -13.28 -3.62
N GLU A 32 -1.54 -13.07 -3.81
CA GLU A 32 -2.06 -12.33 -4.97
C GLU A 32 -1.55 -10.90 -5.01
N LEU A 33 -1.56 -10.20 -3.86
CA LEU A 33 -1.04 -8.84 -3.74
C LEU A 33 0.44 -8.78 -4.15
N LEU A 34 1.25 -9.71 -3.66
CA LEU A 34 2.67 -9.82 -4.01
C LEU A 34 2.86 -10.06 -5.51
N GLN A 35 2.14 -11.03 -6.09
CA GLN A 35 2.25 -11.35 -7.51
C GLN A 35 1.86 -10.16 -8.40
N ILE A 36 0.76 -9.48 -8.08
CA ILE A 36 0.29 -8.30 -8.82
C ILE A 36 1.33 -7.17 -8.76
N MET A 37 1.81 -6.85 -7.55
CA MET A 37 2.78 -5.76 -7.36
C MET A 37 4.14 -6.08 -7.96
N HIS A 38 4.60 -7.32 -7.84
CA HIS A 38 5.84 -7.76 -8.48
C HIS A 38 5.75 -7.61 -10.01
N SER A 39 4.65 -8.08 -10.62
CA SER A 39 4.40 -7.92 -12.06
C SER A 39 4.39 -6.44 -12.46
N ALA A 40 3.67 -5.60 -11.70
CA ALA A 40 3.62 -4.17 -11.94
C ALA A 40 5.01 -3.50 -11.90
N VAL A 41 5.85 -3.90 -10.95
CA VAL A 41 7.23 -3.40 -10.83
C VAL A 41 8.12 -3.86 -11.98
N GLN A 42 7.96 -5.10 -12.47
CA GLN A 42 8.72 -5.63 -13.62
C GLN A 42 8.35 -4.92 -14.92
N GLU A 43 7.07 -4.66 -15.13
CA GLU A 43 6.55 -3.96 -16.31
C GLU A 43 6.74 -2.42 -16.24
N GLY A 44 7.25 -1.91 -15.12
CA GLY A 44 7.47 -0.47 -14.92
C GLY A 44 6.18 0.35 -14.87
N VAL A 45 5.07 -0.26 -14.46
CA VAL A 45 3.78 0.41 -14.36
C VAL A 45 3.53 0.97 -12.95
N GLN A 46 2.82 2.09 -12.88
CA GLN A 46 2.47 2.76 -11.64
C GLN A 46 1.52 1.92 -10.76
N ILE A 47 1.78 1.88 -9.45
CA ILE A 47 0.94 1.17 -8.47
C ILE A 47 0.12 2.16 -7.64
N ASN A 48 -1.21 2.16 -7.78
CA ASN A 48 -2.10 2.89 -6.88
C ASN A 48 -2.96 1.88 -6.13
N ILE A 49 -2.76 1.75 -4.82
CA ILE A 49 -3.46 0.77 -4.00
C ILE A 49 -4.38 1.45 -3.02
N HIS A 50 -5.63 0.99 -2.95
CA HIS A 50 -6.59 1.42 -1.96
C HIS A 50 -6.43 0.64 -0.66
N ALA A 51 -6.09 1.30 0.45
CA ALA A 51 -5.99 0.68 1.77
C ALA A 51 -6.47 1.63 2.88
N ILE A 52 -7.44 1.17 3.66
CA ILE A 52 -8.11 2.01 4.67
C ILE A 52 -7.79 1.59 6.09
N GLY A 53 -7.84 0.30 6.36
CA GLY A 53 -7.56 -0.26 7.68
C GLY A 53 -6.06 -0.41 7.93
N ASP A 54 -5.70 -0.60 9.19
CA ASP A 54 -4.31 -0.69 9.63
C ASP A 54 -3.60 -1.96 9.13
N ARG A 55 -4.29 -3.10 9.08
CA ARG A 55 -3.81 -4.34 8.47
C ARG A 55 -3.46 -4.19 6.98
N PRO A 56 -4.36 -3.77 6.08
CA PRO A 56 -4.04 -3.66 4.67
C PRO A 56 -2.98 -2.57 4.41
N ASN A 57 -2.94 -1.49 5.20
CA ASN A 57 -1.86 -0.51 5.09
C ASN A 57 -0.48 -1.14 5.36
N ARG A 58 -0.36 -1.92 6.45
CA ARG A 58 0.90 -2.64 6.72
C ARG A 58 1.26 -3.64 5.63
N LYS A 59 0.30 -4.45 5.17
CA LYS A 59 0.53 -5.43 4.10
C LYS A 59 1.03 -4.78 2.82
N VAL A 60 0.46 -3.64 2.44
CA VAL A 60 0.91 -2.91 1.25
C VAL A 60 2.33 -2.38 1.41
N LEU A 61 2.68 -1.87 2.60
CA LEU A 61 4.06 -1.44 2.89
C LEU A 61 5.05 -2.61 2.84
N ASP A 62 4.71 -3.75 3.47
CA ASP A 62 5.54 -4.96 3.47
C ASP A 62 5.82 -5.42 2.03
N THR A 63 4.77 -5.48 1.21
CA THR A 63 4.90 -5.89 -0.20
C THR A 63 5.69 -4.88 -1.01
N LEU A 64 5.42 -3.56 -0.87
CA LEU A 64 6.17 -2.51 -1.56
C LEU A 64 7.66 -2.58 -1.23
N GLU A 65 8.01 -2.68 0.05
CA GLU A 65 9.40 -2.82 0.48
C GLU A 65 10.05 -4.08 -0.09
N SER A 66 9.33 -5.20 -0.16
CA SER A 66 9.84 -6.43 -0.76
C SER A 66 10.07 -6.33 -2.26
N VAL A 67 9.14 -5.75 -3.03
CA VAL A 67 9.26 -5.70 -4.50
C VAL A 67 10.18 -4.57 -4.99
N LEU A 68 10.43 -3.57 -4.14
CA LEU A 68 11.35 -2.46 -4.40
C LEU A 68 12.72 -2.65 -3.76
N ASP A 69 12.97 -3.76 -3.05
CA ASP A 69 14.27 -4.01 -2.45
C ASP A 69 15.39 -4.00 -3.50
N GLY A 70 16.48 -3.29 -3.19
CA GLY A 70 17.58 -3.05 -4.13
C GLY A 70 17.29 -2.10 -5.30
N LYS A 71 16.07 -1.54 -5.45
CA LYS A 71 15.76 -0.54 -6.48
C LYS A 71 16.05 0.88 -5.97
N GLU A 72 16.84 1.64 -6.73
CA GLU A 72 17.19 3.02 -6.38
C GLU A 72 16.06 4.02 -6.67
N SER A 73 15.16 3.69 -7.60
CA SER A 73 13.97 4.51 -7.90
C SER A 73 12.84 3.66 -8.48
N PHE A 74 11.60 4.11 -8.25
CA PHE A 74 10.37 3.53 -8.81
C PHE A 74 9.39 4.66 -9.18
N ASP A 75 8.39 4.39 -10.04
CA ASP A 75 7.49 5.44 -10.54
C ASP A 75 6.90 6.26 -9.39
N HIS A 76 7.17 7.56 -9.45
CA HIS A 76 6.93 8.52 -8.40
C HIS A 76 5.46 8.78 -8.10
N ARG A 77 4.57 8.24 -8.92
CA ARG A 77 3.14 8.43 -8.75
C ARG A 77 2.49 7.27 -7.99
N THR A 78 3.28 6.25 -7.62
CA THR A 78 2.87 5.13 -6.78
C THR A 78 2.44 5.63 -5.40
N ARG A 79 1.26 5.23 -4.95
CA ARG A 79 0.69 5.69 -3.67
C ARG A 79 -0.29 4.70 -3.07
N VAL A 80 -0.41 4.78 -1.75
CA VAL A 80 -1.47 4.14 -0.99
C VAL A 80 -2.58 5.17 -0.77
N GLU A 81 -3.75 4.90 -1.35
CA GLU A 81 -4.92 5.75 -1.25
C GLU A 81 -5.63 5.53 0.09
N HIS A 82 -6.22 6.60 0.62
CA HIS A 82 -6.92 6.70 1.90
C HIS A 82 -6.03 6.68 3.14
N ALA A 83 -5.27 5.61 3.38
CA ALA A 83 -4.37 5.48 4.53
C ALA A 83 -4.96 6.00 5.86
N GLN A 84 -6.26 5.76 6.09
CA GLN A 84 -7.01 6.42 7.17
C GLN A 84 -6.65 5.90 8.56
N HIS A 85 -6.33 4.61 8.65
CA HIS A 85 -5.92 3.96 9.88
C HIS A 85 -4.56 3.33 9.65
N VAL A 86 -3.54 3.89 10.28
CA VAL A 86 -2.13 3.50 10.13
C VAL A 86 -1.55 3.36 11.52
N GLN A 87 -0.84 2.27 11.78
CA GLN A 87 -0.12 2.13 13.04
C GLN A 87 1.05 3.10 13.11
N MET A 88 1.38 3.57 14.31
CA MET A 88 2.45 4.55 14.52
C MET A 88 3.81 4.08 13.96
N ASP A 89 4.10 2.78 14.06
CA ASP A 89 5.34 2.19 13.57
C ASP A 89 5.45 2.21 12.03
N ASP A 90 4.32 2.28 11.33
CA ASP A 90 4.28 2.29 9.86
C ASP A 90 4.44 3.70 9.27
N LEU A 91 4.30 4.77 10.07
CA LEU A 91 4.39 6.15 9.58
C LEU A 91 5.75 6.45 8.91
N LYS A 92 6.85 5.95 9.47
CA LYS A 92 8.19 6.12 8.88
C LYS A 92 8.35 5.34 7.57
N ARG A 93 7.64 4.23 7.43
CA ARG A 93 7.67 3.37 6.23
C ARG A 93 6.92 4.02 5.08
N PHE A 94 5.80 4.69 5.35
CA PHE A 94 5.11 5.54 4.36
C PHE A 94 6.04 6.63 3.80
N GLN A 95 6.79 7.33 4.65
CA GLN A 95 7.77 8.33 4.21
C GLN A 95 8.87 7.73 3.32
N LYS A 96 9.34 6.51 3.65
CA LYS A 96 10.32 5.79 2.83
C LYS A 96 9.74 5.45 1.46
N VAL A 97 8.50 4.98 1.39
CA VAL A 97 7.81 4.71 0.13
C VAL A 97 7.66 5.96 -0.73
N GLU A 98 7.27 7.10 -0.13
CA GLU A 98 7.24 8.39 -0.84
C GLU A 98 8.63 8.82 -1.32
N SER A 99 9.70 8.48 -0.60
CA SER A 99 11.07 8.83 -1.01
C SER A 99 11.54 8.06 -2.25
N TYR A 100 11.12 6.80 -2.43
CA TYR A 100 11.37 6.04 -3.67
C TYR A 100 10.74 6.72 -4.87
N SER A 101 9.62 7.41 -4.63
CA SER A 101 8.96 8.23 -5.62
C SER A 101 9.80 9.45 -6.00
N LEU A 102 10.35 10.19 -5.03
CA LEU A 102 11.16 11.37 -5.29
C LEU A 102 12.53 11.07 -5.94
N GLY A 103 13.01 9.82 -5.90
CA GLY A 103 14.31 9.39 -6.43
C GLY A 103 14.49 9.56 -7.95
N SER A 104 13.40 9.65 -8.73
CA SER A 104 13.47 9.87 -10.19
C SER A 104 13.40 11.35 -10.62
N ALA A 105 13.12 12.27 -9.69
CA ALA A 105 12.98 13.70 -10.00
C ALA A 105 14.32 14.43 -10.26
N ARG A 106 15.46 13.71 -10.31
CA ARG A 106 16.80 14.31 -10.45
C ARG A 106 17.61 13.91 -11.67
N ALA A 107 17.06 13.17 -12.64
CA ALA A 107 17.81 12.74 -13.83
C ALA A 107 17.19 13.17 -15.17
N LEU A 108 16.52 14.33 -15.22
CA LEU A 108 16.16 14.99 -16.48
C LEU A 108 16.54 16.48 -16.43
N GLN A 109 17.84 16.74 -16.31
CA GLN A 109 18.46 18.02 -16.67
C GLN A 109 19.95 17.77 -16.94
N GLY A 110 20.34 17.89 -18.21
CA GLY A 110 21.74 17.84 -18.66
C GLY A 110 21.95 16.94 -19.86
#